data_AF-A0A960MDX8-F1
#
_entry.id   AF-A0A960MDX8-F1
#
_cell.length_a   1.000
_cell.length_b   1.000
_cell.length_c   1.000
_cell.angle_alpha   90.00
_cell.angle_beta   90.00
_cell.angle_gamma   90.00
#
_symmetry.space_group_name_H-M   'P 1'
#
loop_
_entity.id
_entity.type
_entity.pdbx_description
1 polymer ?
#
loop_
_entity_poly.entity_id
_entity_poly.type
_entity_poly.pdbx_seq_one_letter_code
_entity_poly.pdbx_strand_id
1 'polypeptide(L)'
;MSAAKYQQTLASPASLTGTSLHTGEKVTLTMKPAPVGHGIKFRRVDLDDQPFIDAHVSNVQTVERATTLAQGSVKVHTVEHVISALAGMGVDNAIIEMDANEPPIGDGSALPYVQCIKKAGIAQQDELRSVFEIREPIHMETRGGSLITVVPDKAFRISCTQVGPDGRMTQYFSCEITPEIYEKEIASARTFVFYEDVQPLMEKGLIKGGSLENAVVIRGESVMSKEPMRFKEEFARHKILDLVGDLMLSGKRFMGHVIAVKPGHGPNTDMARELVKTYQQTRSMVPPLRIPTGEAVMDNMDVQKVLPHRYPFLMVDRIVGFEGEMKCTGVKQVTINEPYFQGHFPGHPVMPGVLQVEAMAQVASIVL
;
A
#
# COMPACT_ATOMS: atom_id res chain seq x y z
N MET A 1 -1.16 -2.67 8.95
CA MET A 1 0.23 -2.80 8.45
C MET A 1 1.16 -2.74 9.65
N SER A 2 2.43 -3.16 9.52
CA SER A 2 3.44 -3.09 10.59
C SER A 2 3.36 -1.77 11.37
N ALA A 3 3.32 -1.86 12.71
CA ALA A 3 3.36 -0.70 13.63
C ALA A 3 4.72 0.04 13.60
N ALA A 4 5.65 -0.37 12.74
CA ALA A 4 6.94 0.28 12.58
C ALA A 4 6.75 1.73 12.13
N LYS A 5 7.33 2.63 12.92
CA LYS A 5 7.37 4.08 12.69
C LYS A 5 8.31 4.46 11.54
N TYR A 6 9.30 3.62 11.26
CA TYR A 6 10.35 3.84 10.28
C TYR A 6 10.19 2.92 9.07
N GLN A 7 10.76 3.33 7.93
CA GLN A 7 10.84 2.51 6.74
C GLN A 7 11.66 1.23 7.02
N GLN A 8 11.29 0.16 6.32
CA GLN A 8 11.93 -1.14 6.45
C GLN A 8 12.38 -1.66 5.08
N THR A 9 13.52 -2.33 5.07
CA THR A 9 14.05 -3.06 3.92
C THR A 9 14.46 -4.47 4.33
N LEU A 10 14.96 -5.28 3.40
CA LEU A 10 15.54 -6.58 3.72
C LEU A 10 16.93 -6.39 4.36
N ALA A 11 17.31 -7.26 5.29
CA ALA A 11 18.63 -7.19 5.93
C ALA A 11 19.74 -7.83 5.08
N SER A 12 19.39 -8.80 4.23
CA SER A 12 20.30 -9.47 3.31
C SER A 12 19.56 -9.98 2.07
N PRO A 13 20.27 -10.34 0.98
CA PRO A 13 19.64 -10.96 -0.19
C PRO A 13 19.07 -12.37 0.09
N ALA A 14 17.94 -12.70 -0.50
CA ALA A 14 17.41 -14.07 -0.53
C ALA A 14 16.77 -14.39 -1.89
N SER A 15 16.92 -15.63 -2.35
CA SER A 15 16.49 -16.07 -3.68
C SER A 15 15.47 -17.20 -3.63
N LEU A 16 14.58 -17.21 -4.61
CA LEU A 16 13.61 -18.26 -4.91
C LEU A 16 13.75 -18.64 -6.39
N THR A 17 13.98 -19.93 -6.67
CA THR A 17 14.01 -20.47 -8.03
C THR A 17 12.81 -21.37 -8.25
N GLY A 18 12.17 -21.25 -9.41
CA GLY A 18 11.00 -22.06 -9.74
C GLY A 18 10.57 -21.93 -11.19
N THR A 19 9.36 -22.43 -11.47
CA THR A 19 8.68 -22.22 -12.76
C THR A 19 7.71 -21.05 -12.60
N SER A 20 7.58 -20.19 -13.61
CA SER A 20 6.54 -19.17 -13.67
C SER A 20 5.16 -19.75 -14.01
N LEU A 21 4.07 -19.03 -13.71
CA LEU A 21 2.71 -19.56 -13.90
C LEU A 21 2.31 -19.57 -15.38
N HIS A 22 2.38 -18.41 -16.03
CA HIS A 22 1.81 -18.22 -17.36
C HIS A 22 2.78 -18.56 -18.49
N THR A 23 4.03 -18.11 -18.37
CA THR A 23 5.09 -18.34 -19.37
C THR A 23 5.67 -19.75 -19.28
N GLY A 24 5.68 -20.36 -18.09
CA GLY A 24 6.24 -21.69 -17.85
C GLY A 24 7.77 -21.73 -17.86
N GLU A 25 8.41 -20.56 -17.89
CA GLU A 25 9.86 -20.42 -17.88
C GLU A 25 10.45 -20.73 -16.50
N LYS A 26 11.71 -21.16 -16.49
CA LYS A 26 12.49 -21.25 -15.25
C LYS A 26 13.02 -19.87 -14.90
N VAL A 27 12.83 -19.48 -13.66
CA VAL A 27 13.18 -18.16 -13.16
C VAL A 27 13.80 -18.27 -11.77
N THR A 28 14.85 -17.49 -11.54
CA THR A 28 15.39 -17.17 -10.23
C THR A 28 15.06 -15.72 -9.91
N LEU A 29 14.25 -15.54 -8.87
CA LEU A 29 13.96 -14.24 -8.27
C LEU A 29 14.86 -14.05 -7.05
N THR A 30 15.53 -12.90 -6.95
CA THR A 30 16.34 -12.51 -5.78
C THR A 30 15.83 -11.20 -5.20
N MET A 31 15.38 -11.23 -3.95
CA MET A 31 14.99 -10.04 -3.21
C MET A 31 16.20 -9.47 -2.47
N LYS A 32 16.43 -8.16 -2.59
CA LYS A 32 17.61 -7.48 -2.04
C LYS A 32 17.23 -6.24 -1.22
N PRO A 33 18.09 -5.86 -0.24
CA PRO A 33 17.97 -4.58 0.44
C PRO A 33 17.96 -3.42 -0.57
N ALA A 34 17.26 -2.34 -0.25
CA ALA A 34 17.20 -1.14 -1.06
C ALA A 34 17.29 0.13 -0.19
N PRO A 35 17.82 1.25 -0.72
CA PRO A 35 17.92 2.51 0.02
C PRO A 35 16.56 3.07 0.46
N VAL A 36 16.59 4.04 1.37
CA VAL A 36 15.40 4.79 1.81
C VAL A 36 14.69 5.42 0.59
N GLY A 37 13.36 5.36 0.59
CA GLY A 37 12.53 5.95 -0.46
C GLY A 37 12.64 5.28 -1.84
N HIS A 38 13.32 4.13 -1.93
CA HIS A 38 13.43 3.38 -3.18
C HIS A 38 12.09 2.79 -3.64
N GLY A 39 11.21 2.44 -2.70
CA GLY A 39 10.01 1.65 -2.96
C GLY A 39 10.35 0.21 -3.38
N ILE A 40 9.38 -0.48 -3.99
CA ILE A 40 9.59 -1.80 -4.57
C ILE A 40 9.86 -1.62 -6.07
N LYS A 41 10.98 -2.16 -6.55
CA LYS A 41 11.33 -2.13 -7.98
C LYS A 41 11.77 -3.50 -8.45
N PHE A 42 11.31 -3.88 -9.64
CA PHE A 42 11.77 -5.08 -10.31
C PHE A 42 12.94 -4.74 -11.23
N ARG A 43 13.89 -5.66 -11.37
CA ARG A 43 15.08 -5.52 -12.20
C ARG A 43 15.28 -6.77 -13.04
N ARG A 44 15.29 -6.62 -14.36
CA ARG A 44 15.47 -7.74 -15.31
C ARG A 44 16.94 -7.97 -15.59
N VAL A 45 17.59 -8.87 -14.85
CA VAL A 45 19.05 -9.07 -14.92
C VAL A 45 19.50 -9.89 -16.12
N ASP A 46 18.57 -10.53 -16.82
CA ASP A 46 18.79 -11.26 -18.07
C ASP A 46 18.87 -10.37 -19.31
N LEU A 47 18.53 -9.08 -19.20
CA LEU A 47 18.68 -8.09 -20.27
C LEU A 47 20.01 -7.33 -20.14
N ASP A 48 20.60 -6.94 -21.27
CA ASP A 48 21.94 -6.31 -21.33
C ASP A 48 22.09 -5.10 -20.38
N ASP A 49 21.11 -4.20 -20.36
CA ASP A 49 21.13 -2.97 -19.53
C ASP A 49 20.60 -3.19 -18.10
N GLN A 50 20.20 -4.42 -17.76
CA GLN A 50 19.61 -4.82 -16.48
C GLN A 50 18.59 -3.82 -15.91
N PRO A 51 17.57 -3.45 -16.69
CA PRO A 51 16.75 -2.28 -16.43
C PRO A 51 15.81 -2.49 -15.25
N PHE A 52 15.48 -1.38 -14.58
CA PHE A 52 14.50 -1.34 -13.50
C PHE A 52 13.10 -0.97 -14.03
N ILE A 53 12.09 -1.44 -13.33
CA ILE A 53 10.70 -0.98 -13.46
C ILE A 53 10.09 -0.79 -12.07
N ASP A 54 9.49 0.38 -11.84
CA ASP A 54 8.83 0.69 -10.57
C ASP A 54 7.56 -0.14 -10.42
N ALA A 55 7.34 -0.72 -9.22
CA ALA A 55 6.07 -1.33 -8.84
C ALA A 55 5.03 -0.24 -8.55
N HIS A 56 4.56 0.41 -9.62
CA HIS A 56 3.63 1.53 -9.55
C HIS A 56 2.54 1.40 -10.60
N VAL A 57 1.34 1.89 -10.28
CA VAL A 57 0.13 1.73 -11.09
C VAL A 57 0.23 2.41 -12.46
N SER A 58 1.10 3.42 -12.61
CA SER A 58 1.41 4.05 -13.91
C SER A 58 2.06 3.10 -14.90
N ASN A 59 2.72 2.05 -14.40
CA ASN A 59 3.40 1.04 -15.22
C ASN A 59 2.51 -0.18 -15.49
N VAL A 60 1.29 -0.24 -14.95
CA VAL A 60 0.35 -1.35 -15.19
C VAL A 60 -0.19 -1.26 -16.61
N GLN A 61 0.13 -2.27 -17.44
CA GLN A 61 -0.27 -2.31 -18.84
C GLN A 61 -1.38 -3.33 -19.13
N THR A 62 -1.37 -4.48 -18.44
CA THR A 62 -2.33 -5.56 -18.67
C THR A 62 -2.74 -6.19 -17.35
N VAL A 63 -4.02 -6.54 -17.25
CA VAL A 63 -4.67 -7.14 -16.07
C VAL A 63 -5.43 -8.42 -16.42
N GLU A 64 -5.02 -9.11 -17.48
CA GLU A 64 -5.65 -10.35 -17.94
C GLU A 64 -5.18 -11.51 -17.06
N ARG A 65 -5.92 -11.77 -15.98
CA ARG A 65 -5.68 -12.82 -14.96
C ARG A 65 -4.42 -12.67 -14.10
N ALA A 66 -3.59 -11.67 -14.36
CA ALA A 66 -2.45 -11.28 -13.53
C ALA A 66 -2.14 -9.78 -13.74
N THR A 67 -1.44 -9.15 -12.79
CA THR A 67 -1.01 -7.76 -12.93
C THR A 67 0.36 -7.70 -13.61
N THR A 68 0.42 -7.03 -14.76
CA THR A 68 1.64 -6.90 -15.57
C THR A 68 2.13 -5.45 -15.59
N LEU A 69 3.39 -5.26 -15.20
CA LEU A 69 4.11 -3.99 -15.31
C LEU A 69 4.89 -3.95 -16.62
N ALA A 70 4.85 -2.82 -17.32
CA ALA A 70 5.65 -2.59 -18.51
C ALA A 70 6.10 -1.13 -18.63
N GLN A 71 7.34 -0.93 -19.08
CA GLN A 71 7.91 0.37 -19.39
C GLN A 71 8.98 0.20 -20.49
N GLY A 72 8.77 0.84 -21.64
CA GLY A 72 9.63 0.62 -22.81
C GLY A 72 9.62 -0.84 -23.24
N SER A 73 10.79 -1.47 -23.32
CA SER A 73 10.96 -2.90 -23.65
C SER A 73 10.88 -3.82 -22.42
N VAL A 74 10.86 -3.27 -21.20
CA VAL A 74 10.83 -4.05 -19.96
C VAL A 74 9.41 -4.45 -19.65
N LYS A 75 9.21 -5.73 -19.34
CA LYS A 75 7.94 -6.30 -18.93
C LYS A 75 8.14 -7.29 -17.79
N VAL A 76 7.29 -7.20 -16.77
CA VAL A 76 7.23 -8.12 -15.63
C VAL A 76 5.78 -8.49 -15.38
N HIS A 77 5.48 -9.78 -15.50
CA HIS A 77 4.17 -10.37 -15.29
C HIS A 77 3.97 -10.78 -13.82
N THR A 78 2.71 -10.94 -13.40
CA THR A 78 2.32 -11.64 -12.16
C THR A 78 3.04 -11.13 -10.91
N VAL A 79 3.10 -9.81 -10.75
CA VAL A 79 3.84 -9.16 -9.66
C VAL A 79 3.12 -9.18 -8.32
N GLU A 80 1.81 -9.43 -8.34
CA GLU A 80 0.88 -9.30 -7.21
C GLU A 80 1.31 -10.09 -5.98
N HIS A 81 1.72 -11.36 -6.10
CA HIS A 81 2.11 -12.17 -4.94
C HIS A 81 3.42 -11.69 -4.29
N VAL A 82 4.38 -11.24 -5.10
CA VAL A 82 5.67 -10.71 -4.62
C VAL A 82 5.44 -9.43 -3.86
N ILE A 83 4.68 -8.50 -4.44
CA ILE A 83 4.35 -7.21 -3.81
C ILE A 83 3.52 -7.44 -2.56
N SER A 84 2.55 -8.37 -2.62
CA SER A 84 1.71 -8.74 -1.48
C SER A 84 2.55 -9.24 -0.31
N ALA A 85 3.51 -10.13 -0.56
CA ALA A 85 4.40 -10.66 0.47
C ALA A 85 5.25 -9.55 1.11
N LEU A 86 5.88 -8.70 0.30
CA LEU A 86 6.70 -7.58 0.79
C LEU A 86 5.86 -6.59 1.61
N ALA A 87 4.72 -6.17 1.06
CA ALA A 87 3.84 -5.21 1.71
C ALA A 87 3.24 -5.76 3.01
N GLY A 88 2.74 -7.01 2.96
CA GLY A 88 2.17 -7.74 4.08
C GLY A 88 3.16 -7.92 5.22
N MET A 89 4.40 -8.29 4.91
CA MET A 89 5.49 -8.45 5.90
C MET A 89 6.11 -7.12 6.36
N GLY A 90 5.63 -5.98 5.86
CA GLY A 90 6.08 -4.66 6.32
C GLY A 90 7.33 -4.12 5.62
N VAL A 91 7.78 -4.69 4.51
CA VAL A 91 8.90 -4.17 3.72
C VAL A 91 8.44 -2.97 2.87
N ASP A 92 9.17 -1.85 2.94
CA ASP A 92 8.89 -0.63 2.17
C ASP A 92 9.79 -0.53 0.93
N ASN A 93 11.06 -0.89 1.09
CA ASN A 93 12.08 -0.73 0.06
C ASN A 93 12.70 -2.07 -0.29
N ALA A 94 12.64 -2.48 -1.55
CA ALA A 94 13.26 -3.72 -2.02
C ALA A 94 13.60 -3.66 -3.51
N ILE A 95 14.75 -4.25 -3.87
CA ILE A 95 15.12 -4.54 -5.25
C ILE A 95 14.79 -6.01 -5.52
N ILE A 96 14.01 -6.27 -6.57
CA ILE A 96 13.59 -7.61 -6.98
C ILE A 96 14.25 -7.96 -8.31
N GLU A 97 15.38 -8.67 -8.26
CA GLU A 97 16.11 -9.13 -9.45
C GLU A 97 15.48 -10.41 -9.99
N MET A 98 15.30 -10.48 -11.31
CA MET A 98 14.74 -11.64 -12.01
C MET A 98 15.48 -11.87 -13.32
N ASP A 99 15.76 -13.14 -13.62
CA ASP A 99 16.39 -13.60 -14.87
C ASP A 99 15.36 -14.07 -15.93
N ALA A 100 14.08 -13.77 -15.71
CA ALA A 100 12.98 -13.96 -16.65
C ALA A 100 11.90 -12.89 -16.42
N ASN A 101 10.87 -12.86 -17.27
CA ASN A 101 9.83 -11.81 -17.25
C ASN A 101 8.62 -12.10 -16.34
N GLU A 102 8.62 -13.19 -15.59
CA GLU A 102 7.54 -13.58 -14.69
C GLU A 102 8.13 -14.29 -13.46
N PRO A 103 7.71 -13.97 -12.23
CA PRO A 103 8.29 -14.52 -11.03
C PRO A 103 7.86 -15.99 -10.84
N PRO A 104 8.60 -16.79 -10.04
CA PRO A 104 8.27 -18.19 -9.83
C PRO A 104 6.93 -18.32 -9.09
N ILE A 105 5.99 -19.13 -9.60
CA ILE A 105 4.69 -19.26 -8.94
C ILE A 105 4.76 -19.93 -7.56
N GLY A 106 5.86 -20.64 -7.28
CA GLY A 106 6.02 -21.39 -6.04
C GLY A 106 4.92 -22.42 -5.89
N ASP A 107 4.18 -22.35 -4.80
CA ASP A 107 3.02 -23.20 -4.50
C ASP A 107 1.67 -22.55 -4.85
N GLY A 108 1.68 -21.42 -5.57
CA GLY A 108 0.49 -20.65 -5.91
C GLY A 108 0.10 -19.60 -4.87
N SER A 109 0.82 -19.50 -3.76
CA SER A 109 0.57 -18.54 -2.69
C SER A 109 1.73 -17.55 -2.52
N ALA A 110 1.66 -16.69 -1.50
CA ALA A 110 2.74 -15.78 -1.13
C ALA A 110 3.72 -16.41 -0.11
N LEU A 111 3.41 -17.59 0.44
CA LEU A 111 4.21 -18.22 1.48
C LEU A 111 5.69 -18.44 1.10
N PRO A 112 6.04 -18.89 -0.12
CA PRO A 112 7.45 -19.03 -0.53
C PRO A 112 8.21 -17.70 -0.49
N TYR A 113 7.54 -16.60 -0.83
CA TYR A 113 8.11 -15.25 -0.76
C TYR A 113 8.26 -14.78 0.69
N VAL A 114 7.26 -15.04 1.55
CA VAL A 114 7.36 -14.76 2.98
C VAL A 114 8.53 -15.52 3.61
N GLN A 115 8.74 -16.79 3.25
CA GLN A 115 9.90 -17.57 3.70
C GLN A 115 11.23 -16.94 3.25
N CYS A 116 11.30 -16.44 2.01
CA CYS A 116 12.46 -15.70 1.53
C CYS A 116 12.71 -14.42 2.34
N ILE A 117 11.67 -13.64 2.62
CA ILE A 117 11.75 -12.42 3.44
C ILE A 117 12.24 -12.75 4.85
N LYS A 118 11.71 -13.82 5.47
CA LYS A 118 12.14 -14.26 6.81
C LYS A 118 13.59 -14.72 6.82
N LYS A 119 14.04 -15.43 5.78
CA LYS A 119 15.44 -15.85 5.63
C LYS A 119 16.37 -14.65 5.45
N ALA A 120 15.95 -13.66 4.65
CA ALA A 120 16.68 -12.41 4.44
C ALA A 120 16.78 -11.56 5.72
N GLY A 121 15.76 -11.62 6.58
CA GLY A 121 15.57 -10.72 7.70
C GLY A 121 15.05 -9.34 7.25
N ILE A 122 14.51 -8.57 8.19
CA ILE A 122 14.05 -7.19 7.97
C ILE A 122 14.94 -6.24 8.75
N ALA A 123 15.41 -5.18 8.09
CA ALA A 123 16.19 -4.11 8.68
C ALA A 123 15.38 -2.80 8.68
N GLN A 124 15.43 -2.07 9.80
CA GLN A 124 14.91 -0.71 9.88
C GLN A 124 15.86 0.26 9.16
N GLN A 125 15.29 1.32 8.58
CA GLN A 125 16.03 2.43 7.97
C GLN A 125 15.74 3.74 8.70
N ASP A 126 16.64 4.71 8.62
CA ASP A 126 16.57 5.97 9.39
C ASP A 126 15.64 7.03 8.76
N GLU A 127 14.48 6.62 8.26
CA GLU A 127 13.46 7.51 7.69
C GLU A 127 12.06 7.10 8.15
N LEU A 128 11.20 8.06 8.46
CA LEU A 128 9.83 7.77 8.85
C LEU A 128 9.05 7.15 7.70
N ARG A 129 8.14 6.24 8.04
CA ARG A 129 7.19 5.69 7.08
C ARG A 129 6.07 6.71 6.84
N SER A 130 5.90 7.14 5.60
CA SER A 130 4.76 7.97 5.18
C SER A 130 3.56 7.06 4.88
N VAL A 131 2.44 7.30 5.57
CA VAL A 131 1.21 6.50 5.48
C VAL A 131 0.04 7.43 5.17
N PHE A 132 -0.70 7.11 4.12
CA PHE A 132 -1.90 7.85 3.74
C PHE A 132 -3.09 7.43 4.61
N GLU A 133 -3.62 8.32 5.44
CA GLU A 133 -4.88 8.05 6.16
C GLU A 133 -6.08 8.39 5.26
N ILE A 134 -6.95 7.40 5.01
CA ILE A 134 -8.20 7.62 4.28
C ILE A 134 -9.15 8.43 5.16
N ARG A 135 -9.54 9.62 4.71
CA ARG A 135 -10.43 10.55 5.44
C ARG A 135 -11.87 10.55 4.92
N GLU A 136 -12.06 10.20 3.65
CA GLU A 136 -13.36 10.13 3.00
C GLU A 136 -13.52 8.81 2.26
N PRO A 137 -14.75 8.26 2.14
CA PRO A 137 -14.99 7.05 1.38
C PRO A 137 -14.60 7.20 -0.10
N ILE A 138 -13.83 6.24 -0.61
CA ILE A 138 -13.52 6.09 -2.05
C ILE A 138 -14.28 4.87 -2.53
N HIS A 139 -15.15 5.03 -3.52
CA HIS A 139 -16.02 3.95 -4.00
C HIS A 139 -15.87 3.74 -5.50
N MET A 140 -15.81 2.48 -5.90
CA MET A 140 -15.79 2.07 -7.29
C MET A 140 -16.69 0.85 -7.51
N GLU A 141 -17.41 0.89 -8.63
CA GLU A 141 -18.21 -0.22 -9.12
C GLU A 141 -17.96 -0.39 -10.62
N THR A 142 -17.70 -1.63 -11.04
CA THR A 142 -17.54 -1.97 -12.45
C THR A 142 -18.85 -2.49 -13.03
N ARG A 143 -19.01 -2.39 -14.35
CA ARG A 143 -20.17 -2.98 -15.05
C ARG A 143 -20.33 -4.49 -14.83
N GLY A 144 -19.26 -5.20 -14.46
CA GLY A 144 -19.26 -6.62 -14.14
C GLY A 144 -19.73 -6.97 -12.72
N GLY A 145 -20.11 -5.97 -11.92
CA GLY A 145 -20.55 -6.12 -10.54
C GLY A 145 -19.41 -6.34 -9.55
N SER A 146 -18.17 -6.03 -9.92
CA SER A 146 -17.07 -5.88 -8.96
C SER A 146 -17.22 -4.54 -8.25
N LEU A 147 -17.16 -4.56 -6.92
CA LEU A 147 -17.30 -3.40 -6.05
C LEU A 147 -16.11 -3.33 -5.11
N ILE A 148 -15.49 -2.15 -5.01
CA ILE A 148 -14.45 -1.88 -4.02
C ILE A 148 -14.76 -0.53 -3.38
N THR A 149 -14.89 -0.52 -2.06
CA THR A 149 -15.04 0.69 -1.26
C THR A 149 -13.93 0.75 -0.24
N VAL A 150 -13.23 1.87 -0.13
CA VAL A 150 -12.25 2.13 0.93
C VAL A 150 -12.83 3.20 1.84
N VAL A 151 -13.05 2.87 3.10
CA VAL A 151 -13.59 3.80 4.11
C VAL A 151 -12.54 4.15 5.17
N PRO A 152 -12.69 5.28 5.88
CA PRO A 152 -11.80 5.63 6.98
C PRO A 152 -11.74 4.55 8.06
N ASP A 153 -10.53 4.13 8.41
CA ASP A 153 -10.25 3.21 9.52
C ASP A 153 -8.83 3.52 10.03
N LYS A 154 -8.61 3.30 11.34
CA LYS A 154 -7.30 3.46 11.98
C LYS A 154 -6.39 2.24 11.82
N ALA A 155 -6.86 1.20 11.14
CA ALA A 155 -6.08 0.06 10.72
C ALA A 155 -6.10 -0.08 9.18
N PHE A 156 -5.20 -0.89 8.64
CA PHE A 156 -5.34 -1.38 7.26
C PHE A 156 -6.10 -2.71 7.29
N ARG A 157 -7.40 -2.65 7.02
CA ARG A 157 -8.32 -3.81 7.07
C ARG A 157 -8.84 -4.14 5.69
N ILE A 158 -9.01 -5.43 5.41
CA ILE A 158 -9.64 -5.89 4.17
C ILE A 158 -10.76 -6.87 4.51
N SER A 159 -11.97 -6.58 4.03
CA SER A 159 -13.08 -7.53 3.93
C SER A 159 -13.29 -7.88 2.47
N CYS A 160 -13.26 -9.17 2.15
CA CYS A 160 -13.40 -9.66 0.78
C CYS A 160 -14.53 -10.68 0.70
N THR A 161 -15.48 -10.44 -0.20
CA THR A 161 -16.46 -11.41 -0.66
C THR A 161 -16.05 -11.89 -2.06
N GLN A 162 -15.43 -13.06 -2.12
CA GLN A 162 -15.18 -13.75 -3.38
C GLN A 162 -16.47 -14.44 -3.83
N VAL A 163 -16.85 -14.27 -5.10
CA VAL A 163 -18.04 -14.90 -5.69
C VAL A 163 -17.63 -15.53 -7.02
N GLY A 164 -17.77 -16.84 -7.14
CA GLY A 164 -17.53 -17.55 -8.40
C GLY A 164 -18.67 -17.36 -9.41
N PRO A 165 -18.53 -17.94 -10.62
CA PRO A 165 -19.59 -17.96 -11.62
C PRO A 165 -20.91 -18.48 -11.04
N ASP A 166 -22.02 -17.84 -11.40
CA ASP A 166 -23.37 -18.19 -10.92
C ASP A 166 -23.54 -18.19 -9.39
N GLY A 167 -22.64 -17.51 -8.65
CA GLY A 167 -22.68 -17.45 -7.19
C GLY A 167 -22.05 -18.64 -6.47
N ARG A 168 -21.51 -19.63 -7.21
CA ARG A 168 -20.83 -20.78 -6.61
C ARG A 168 -19.53 -20.38 -5.91
N MET A 169 -19.10 -21.18 -4.94
CA MET A 169 -17.86 -20.96 -4.19
C MET A 169 -17.76 -19.55 -3.57
N THR A 170 -18.91 -19.00 -3.17
CA THR A 170 -18.95 -17.71 -2.48
C THR A 170 -18.31 -17.84 -1.11
N GLN A 171 -17.30 -17.02 -0.83
CA GLN A 171 -16.58 -17.00 0.42
C GLN A 171 -16.40 -15.57 0.91
N TYR A 172 -16.48 -15.40 2.23
CA TYR A 172 -16.23 -14.13 2.89
C TYR A 172 -15.10 -14.30 3.89
N PHE A 173 -14.16 -13.36 3.90
CA PHE A 173 -13.16 -13.25 4.96
C PHE A 173 -12.86 -11.79 5.25
N SER A 174 -12.55 -11.47 6.51
CA SER A 174 -12.22 -10.13 6.95
C SER A 174 -11.10 -10.17 7.96
N CYS A 175 -10.06 -9.38 7.75
CA CYS A 175 -8.93 -9.30 8.67
C CYS A 175 -8.23 -7.94 8.59
N GLU A 176 -7.55 -7.58 9.67
CA GLU A 176 -6.51 -6.57 9.63
C GLU A 176 -5.24 -7.15 9.00
N ILE A 177 -4.55 -6.36 8.19
CA ILE A 177 -3.29 -6.77 7.55
C ILE A 177 -2.11 -6.25 8.37
N THR A 178 -1.60 -7.06 9.30
CA THR A 178 -0.30 -6.88 9.95
C THR A 178 0.67 -7.97 9.48
N PRO A 179 2.00 -7.86 9.68
CA PRO A 179 2.93 -8.94 9.33
C PRO A 179 2.56 -10.29 9.94
N GLU A 180 2.15 -10.28 11.20
CA GLU A 180 1.78 -11.48 11.95
C GLU A 180 0.50 -12.13 11.39
N ILE A 181 -0.53 -11.32 11.14
CA ILE A 181 -1.79 -11.81 10.58
C ILE A 181 -1.58 -12.24 9.13
N TYR A 182 -0.83 -11.47 8.34
CA TYR A 182 -0.56 -11.77 6.94
C TYR A 182 0.16 -13.11 6.81
N GLU A 183 1.24 -13.32 7.56
CA GLU A 183 1.99 -14.58 7.54
C GLU A 183 1.09 -15.78 7.90
N LYS A 184 0.29 -15.65 8.97
CA LYS A 184 -0.49 -16.75 9.51
C LYS A 184 -1.76 -17.05 8.72
N GLU A 185 -2.48 -16.01 8.29
CA GLU A 185 -3.86 -16.12 7.82
C GLU A 185 -3.99 -15.92 6.31
N ILE A 186 -3.03 -15.28 5.64
CA ILE A 186 -3.15 -14.87 4.22
C ILE A 186 -2.08 -15.53 3.34
N ALA A 187 -0.81 -15.52 3.77
CA ALA A 187 0.32 -15.85 2.92
C ALA A 187 0.22 -17.22 2.24
N SER A 188 -0.35 -18.21 2.94
CA SER A 188 -0.46 -19.59 2.45
C SER A 188 -1.66 -19.84 1.52
N ALA A 189 -2.53 -18.85 1.27
CA ALA A 189 -3.73 -19.03 0.46
C ALA A 189 -3.38 -19.10 -1.04
N ARG A 190 -3.63 -20.27 -1.65
CA ARG A 190 -3.20 -20.54 -3.03
C ARG A 190 -4.15 -19.94 -4.06
N THR A 191 -3.57 -19.64 -5.21
CA THR A 191 -4.31 -19.25 -6.41
C THR A 191 -5.22 -20.38 -6.88
N PHE A 192 -6.27 -19.99 -7.60
CA PHE A 192 -7.29 -20.90 -8.04
C PHE A 192 -7.87 -20.50 -9.40
N VAL A 193 -8.40 -21.49 -10.10
CA VAL A 193 -9.01 -21.32 -11.42
C VAL A 193 -10.23 -22.22 -11.54
N PHE A 194 -11.25 -21.73 -12.25
CA PHE A 194 -12.38 -22.57 -12.63
C PHE A 194 -12.00 -23.45 -13.82
N TYR A 195 -12.35 -24.72 -13.79
CA TYR A 195 -11.98 -25.70 -14.82
C TYR A 195 -12.42 -25.24 -16.22
N GLU A 196 -13.57 -24.57 -16.30
CA GLU A 196 -14.11 -24.06 -17.56
C GLU A 196 -13.26 -22.90 -18.14
N ASP A 197 -12.46 -22.23 -17.31
CA ASP A 197 -11.52 -21.19 -17.74
C ASP A 197 -10.17 -21.76 -18.22
N VAL A 198 -9.83 -23.01 -17.90
CA VAL A 198 -8.50 -23.58 -18.17
C VAL A 198 -8.21 -23.64 -19.66
N GLN A 199 -9.10 -24.24 -20.46
CA GLN A 199 -8.89 -24.36 -21.90
C GLN A 199 -8.74 -22.99 -22.59
N PRO A 200 -9.63 -21.99 -22.37
CA PRO A 200 -9.47 -20.65 -22.92
C PRO A 200 -8.13 -19.98 -22.54
N LEU A 201 -7.61 -20.23 -21.34
CA LEU A 201 -6.32 -19.69 -20.92
C LEU A 201 -5.16 -20.35 -21.66
N MET A 202 -5.20 -21.68 -21.83
CA MET A 202 -4.18 -22.41 -22.58
C MET A 202 -4.16 -22.00 -24.06
N GLU A 203 -5.32 -21.80 -24.67
CA GLU A 203 -5.45 -21.33 -26.07
C GLU A 203 -4.85 -19.94 -26.27
N LYS A 204 -4.89 -19.08 -25.24
CA LYS A 204 -4.21 -17.77 -25.21
C LYS A 204 -2.72 -17.86 -24.87
N GLY A 205 -2.18 -19.07 -24.70
CA GLY A 205 -0.78 -19.28 -24.34
C GLY A 205 -0.44 -18.90 -22.89
N LEU A 206 -1.44 -18.85 -22.01
CA LEU A 206 -1.28 -18.63 -20.57
C LEU A 206 -1.23 -19.97 -19.83
N ILE A 207 -0.94 -19.90 -18.53
CA ILE A 207 -0.89 -21.01 -17.56
C ILE A 207 -0.01 -22.20 -17.95
N LYS A 208 1.05 -21.96 -18.75
CA LYS A 208 1.97 -23.01 -19.23
C LYS A 208 2.73 -23.72 -18.10
N GLY A 209 2.94 -23.05 -16.96
CA GLY A 209 3.51 -23.63 -15.75
C GLY A 209 2.47 -24.01 -14.69
N GLY A 210 1.18 -23.88 -14.99
CA GLY A 210 0.09 -24.22 -14.07
C GLY A 210 -0.01 -25.73 -13.84
N SER A 211 -0.20 -26.12 -12.58
CA SER A 211 -0.37 -27.51 -12.16
C SER A 211 -1.19 -27.60 -10.86
N LEU A 212 -1.64 -28.81 -10.50
CA LEU A 212 -2.29 -29.02 -9.19
C LEU A 212 -1.34 -28.87 -7.99
N GLU A 213 -0.03 -28.71 -8.23
CA GLU A 213 0.95 -28.40 -7.19
C GLU A 213 0.98 -26.92 -6.83
N ASN A 214 0.57 -26.06 -7.76
CA ASN A 214 0.67 -24.60 -7.63
C ASN A 214 -0.65 -23.86 -7.87
N ALA A 215 -1.75 -24.57 -8.08
CA ALA A 215 -3.08 -23.98 -8.20
C ALA A 215 -4.16 -24.94 -7.72
N VAL A 216 -5.24 -24.37 -7.19
CA VAL A 216 -6.48 -25.09 -6.88
C VAL A 216 -7.43 -24.98 -8.07
N VAL A 217 -7.89 -26.11 -8.60
CA VAL A 217 -8.82 -26.14 -9.75
C VAL A 217 -10.22 -26.46 -9.26
N ILE A 218 -11.20 -25.65 -9.64
CA ILE A 218 -12.60 -25.80 -9.23
C ILE A 218 -13.43 -26.31 -10.40
N ARG A 219 -14.16 -27.41 -10.24
CA ARG A 219 -15.06 -27.95 -11.27
C ARG A 219 -16.43 -28.24 -10.65
N GLY A 220 -17.44 -27.47 -11.04
CA GLY A 220 -18.75 -27.54 -10.37
C GLY A 220 -18.61 -27.19 -8.88
N GLU A 221 -19.03 -28.10 -8.01
CA GLU A 221 -18.85 -28.01 -6.55
C GLU A 221 -17.59 -28.71 -6.02
N SER A 222 -16.83 -29.37 -6.91
CA SER A 222 -15.64 -30.11 -6.53
C SER A 222 -14.39 -29.24 -6.59
N VAL A 223 -13.50 -29.45 -5.61
CA VAL A 223 -12.18 -28.83 -5.54
C VAL A 223 -11.12 -29.88 -5.84
N MET A 224 -10.29 -29.61 -6.86
CA MET A 224 -9.19 -30.45 -7.30
C MET A 224 -7.87 -29.78 -6.94
N SER A 225 -7.09 -30.41 -6.07
CA SER A 225 -5.77 -29.92 -5.63
C SER A 225 -4.95 -31.11 -5.14
N LYS A 226 -3.61 -30.99 -5.17
CA LYS A 226 -2.71 -32.06 -4.68
C LYS A 226 -2.83 -32.28 -3.17
N GLU A 227 -3.03 -31.19 -2.43
CA GLU A 227 -3.20 -31.17 -0.97
C GLU A 227 -4.55 -30.53 -0.63
N PRO A 228 -5.18 -30.92 0.50
CA PRO A 228 -6.42 -30.31 0.97
C PRO A 228 -6.37 -28.79 1.01
N MET A 229 -7.54 -28.16 1.05
CA MET A 229 -7.65 -26.72 1.30
C MET A 229 -6.92 -26.35 2.59
N ARG A 230 -6.06 -25.33 2.51
CA ARG A 230 -5.25 -24.84 3.64
C ARG A 230 -6.10 -24.02 4.60
N PHE A 231 -7.16 -23.41 4.09
CA PHE A 231 -8.15 -22.67 4.86
C PHE A 231 -9.56 -22.99 4.37
N LYS A 232 -10.54 -22.89 5.26
CA LYS A 232 -11.96 -23.00 4.88
C LYS A 232 -12.35 -21.91 3.86
N GLU A 233 -11.83 -20.69 4.04
CA GLU A 233 -12.06 -19.53 3.16
C GLU A 233 -10.86 -19.21 2.25
N GLU A 234 -10.12 -20.23 1.77
CA GLU A 234 -8.87 -20.03 1.01
C GLU A 234 -9.03 -19.13 -0.23
N PHE A 235 -10.16 -19.18 -0.94
CA PHE A 235 -10.38 -18.35 -2.13
C PHE A 235 -10.58 -16.87 -1.78
N ALA A 236 -11.32 -16.57 -0.72
CA ALA A 236 -11.45 -15.19 -0.23
C ALA A 236 -10.11 -14.68 0.33
N ARG A 237 -9.36 -15.51 1.05
CA ARG A 237 -8.02 -15.16 1.57
C ARG A 237 -7.01 -14.92 0.45
N HIS A 238 -7.05 -15.71 -0.62
CA HIS A 238 -6.22 -15.48 -1.80
C HIS A 238 -6.59 -14.17 -2.51
N LYS A 239 -7.88 -13.83 -2.59
CA LYS A 239 -8.29 -12.52 -3.14
C LYS A 239 -7.87 -11.34 -2.26
N ILE A 240 -7.76 -11.53 -0.94
CA ILE A 240 -7.14 -10.55 -0.05
C ILE A 240 -5.64 -10.43 -0.33
N LEU A 241 -4.94 -11.55 -0.53
CA LEU A 241 -3.54 -11.56 -0.96
C LEU A 241 -3.36 -10.73 -2.24
N ASP A 242 -4.18 -10.96 -3.27
CA ASP A 242 -4.18 -10.16 -4.51
C ASP A 242 -4.43 -8.68 -4.24
N LEU A 243 -5.47 -8.35 -3.45
CA LEU A 243 -5.81 -6.97 -3.09
C LEU A 243 -4.66 -6.25 -2.39
N VAL A 244 -3.95 -6.91 -1.46
CA VAL A 244 -2.76 -6.32 -0.81
C VAL A 244 -1.69 -6.00 -1.85
N GLY A 245 -1.42 -6.91 -2.79
CA GLY A 245 -0.43 -6.69 -3.84
C GLY A 245 -0.81 -5.55 -4.79
N ASP A 246 -2.01 -5.61 -5.36
CA ASP A 246 -2.49 -4.66 -6.37
C ASP A 246 -2.68 -3.25 -5.80
N LEU A 247 -3.28 -3.11 -4.61
CA LEU A 247 -3.49 -1.79 -3.99
C LEU A 247 -2.16 -1.13 -3.63
N MET A 248 -1.12 -1.92 -3.39
CA MET A 248 0.21 -1.41 -3.08
C MET A 248 0.94 -0.83 -4.28
N LEU A 249 0.44 -1.05 -5.50
CA LEU A 249 0.88 -0.33 -6.70
C LEU A 249 0.52 1.16 -6.67
N SER A 250 -0.29 1.61 -5.70
CA SER A 250 -0.44 3.05 -5.42
C SER A 250 0.88 3.70 -4.93
N GLY A 251 1.90 2.91 -4.60
CA GLY A 251 3.21 3.40 -4.16
C GLY A 251 3.21 4.02 -2.77
N LYS A 252 2.09 3.96 -2.05
CA LYS A 252 1.93 4.51 -0.70
C LYS A 252 1.17 3.53 0.18
N ARG A 253 1.72 3.28 1.38
CA ARG A 253 0.98 2.59 2.42
C ARG A 253 -0.19 3.47 2.85
N PHE A 254 -1.33 2.87 3.18
CA PHE A 254 -2.50 3.61 3.64
C PHE A 254 -3.22 2.90 4.78
N MET A 255 -3.96 3.67 5.58
CA MET A 255 -4.88 3.18 6.62
C MET A 255 -6.31 3.41 6.16
N GLY A 256 -7.14 2.40 6.33
CA GLY A 256 -8.49 2.36 5.81
C GLY A 256 -9.01 0.92 5.77
N HIS A 257 -10.33 0.80 5.70
CA HIS A 257 -11.00 -0.48 5.54
C HIS A 257 -11.45 -0.65 4.08
N VAL A 258 -10.77 -1.56 3.38
CA VAL A 258 -11.13 -2.01 2.03
C VAL A 258 -12.24 -3.05 2.13
N ILE A 259 -13.38 -2.76 1.53
CA ILE A 259 -14.53 -3.67 1.41
C ILE A 259 -14.67 -4.01 -0.07
N ALA A 260 -14.38 -5.26 -0.42
CA ALA A 260 -14.36 -5.72 -1.80
C ALA A 260 -15.35 -6.87 -2.02
N VAL A 261 -16.13 -6.77 -3.10
CA VAL A 261 -17.04 -7.83 -3.58
C VAL A 261 -16.67 -8.14 -5.02
N LYS A 262 -16.45 -9.42 -5.33
CA LYS A 262 -15.96 -9.87 -6.64
C LYS A 262 -14.68 -9.14 -7.08
N PRO A 263 -13.63 -9.01 -6.24
CA PRO A 263 -12.41 -8.32 -6.64
C PRO A 263 -11.67 -9.04 -7.76
N GLY A 264 -10.80 -8.31 -8.43
CA GLY A 264 -9.90 -8.82 -9.48
C GLY A 264 -8.92 -7.74 -9.90
N HIS A 265 -7.83 -8.12 -10.58
CA HIS A 265 -6.71 -7.22 -10.86
C HIS A 265 -7.11 -5.92 -11.57
N GLY A 266 -8.06 -5.95 -12.52
CA GLY A 266 -8.59 -4.74 -13.15
C GLY A 266 -9.19 -3.76 -12.13
N PRO A 267 -10.32 -4.09 -11.48
CA PRO A 267 -10.89 -3.27 -10.42
C PRO A 267 -9.91 -2.87 -9.32
N ASN A 268 -9.02 -3.78 -8.90
CA ASN A 268 -8.04 -3.52 -7.85
C ASN A 268 -7.04 -2.43 -8.27
N THR A 269 -6.48 -2.53 -9.48
CA THR A 269 -5.54 -1.53 -10.01
C THR A 269 -6.23 -0.21 -10.34
N ASP A 270 -7.49 -0.23 -10.75
CA ASP A 270 -8.29 0.99 -10.90
C ASP A 270 -8.47 1.71 -9.55
N MET A 271 -8.77 0.96 -8.49
CA MET A 271 -8.80 1.51 -7.12
C MET A 271 -7.42 2.02 -6.70
N ALA A 272 -6.33 1.34 -7.05
CA ALA A 272 -4.97 1.85 -6.80
C ALA A 272 -4.71 3.19 -7.51
N ARG A 273 -5.22 3.38 -8.73
CA ARG A 273 -5.15 4.68 -9.44
C ARG A 273 -5.95 5.77 -8.71
N GLU A 274 -7.16 5.44 -8.26
CA GLU A 274 -7.97 6.42 -7.52
C GLU A 274 -7.30 6.78 -6.18
N LEU A 275 -6.72 5.82 -5.47
CA LEU A 275 -5.93 6.08 -4.25
C LEU A 275 -4.77 7.05 -4.51
N VAL A 276 -4.03 6.89 -5.61
CA VAL A 276 -2.95 7.82 -6.01
C VAL A 276 -3.51 9.22 -6.24
N LYS A 277 -4.61 9.33 -6.98
CA LYS A 277 -5.26 10.61 -7.29
C LYS A 277 -5.78 11.28 -6.02
N THR A 278 -6.49 10.56 -5.15
CA THR A 278 -6.98 11.09 -3.88
C THR A 278 -5.82 11.55 -3.00
N TYR A 279 -4.75 10.74 -2.88
CA TYR A 279 -3.55 11.13 -2.13
C TYR A 279 -2.94 12.42 -2.69
N GLN A 280 -2.79 12.55 -4.01
CA GLN A 280 -2.27 13.75 -4.65
C GLN A 280 -3.17 14.96 -4.44
N GLN A 281 -4.49 14.79 -4.53
CA GLN A 281 -5.47 15.86 -4.28
C GLN A 281 -5.39 16.34 -2.84
N THR A 282 -5.44 15.43 -1.86
CA THR A 282 -5.25 15.76 -0.45
C THR A 282 -3.93 16.49 -0.24
N ARG A 283 -2.83 15.99 -0.80
CA ARG A 283 -1.51 16.62 -0.70
C ARG A 283 -1.40 17.96 -1.42
N SER A 284 -2.19 18.22 -2.46
CA SER A 284 -2.21 19.49 -3.18
C SER A 284 -3.04 20.58 -2.49
N MET A 285 -3.99 20.17 -1.65
CA MET A 285 -4.71 21.07 -0.75
C MET A 285 -3.85 21.49 0.44
N VAL A 286 -2.75 20.76 0.69
CA VAL A 286 -1.67 21.10 1.63
C VAL A 286 -0.57 21.85 0.86
N PRO A 287 -0.22 23.11 1.19
CA PRO A 287 0.97 23.75 0.64
C PRO A 287 2.20 22.85 0.89
N PRO A 288 3.13 22.65 -0.08
CA PRO A 288 4.28 21.79 0.11
C PRO A 288 5.14 22.29 1.28
N LEU A 289 4.95 21.69 2.45
CA LEU A 289 5.73 21.99 3.63
C LEU A 289 7.08 21.30 3.47
N ARG A 290 8.14 22.05 3.18
CA ARG A 290 9.50 21.59 3.50
C ARG A 290 9.65 21.70 5.01
N ILE A 291 9.27 20.65 5.72
CA ILE A 291 9.63 20.50 7.14
C ILE A 291 11.14 20.21 7.15
N PRO A 292 11.98 21.09 7.71
CA PRO A 292 13.41 20.78 7.85
C PRO A 292 13.57 19.51 8.70
N THR A 293 14.50 18.64 8.35
CA THR A 293 14.82 17.44 9.15
C THR A 293 15.64 17.83 10.38
N GLY A 294 15.15 17.48 11.58
CA GLY A 294 15.77 17.78 12.89
C GLY A 294 14.73 18.08 13.98
N GLU A 295 15.15 18.58 15.15
CA GLU A 295 14.28 19.33 16.09
C GLU A 295 13.82 20.65 15.42
N ALA A 296 13.15 20.56 14.27
CA ALA A 296 12.94 21.68 13.38
C ALA A 296 11.84 22.59 13.93
N VAL A 297 12.28 23.77 14.33
CA VAL A 297 11.46 24.87 14.78
C VAL A 297 11.10 25.72 13.55
N MET A 298 9.83 25.85 13.18
CA MET A 298 9.43 26.90 12.23
C MET A 298 9.40 28.23 12.97
N ASP A 299 10.18 29.21 12.53
CA ASP A 299 10.10 30.55 13.10
C ASP A 299 8.88 31.33 12.54
N ASN A 300 8.69 32.56 13.01
CA ASN A 300 7.55 33.38 12.61
C ASN A 300 7.53 33.68 11.10
N MET A 301 8.71 33.82 10.47
CA MET A 301 8.79 34.07 9.03
C MET A 301 8.38 32.83 8.24
N ASP A 302 8.71 31.64 8.71
CA ASP A 302 8.26 30.39 8.10
C ASP A 302 6.76 30.18 8.28
N VAL A 303 6.22 30.46 9.47
CA VAL A 303 4.77 30.40 9.71
C VAL A 303 4.02 31.36 8.77
N GLN A 304 4.53 32.58 8.54
CA GLN A 304 3.92 33.56 7.63
C GLN A 304 3.90 33.14 6.15
N LYS A 305 4.78 32.22 5.74
CA LYS A 305 4.77 31.68 4.37
C LYS A 305 3.65 30.66 4.18
N VAL A 306 3.22 30.01 5.26
CA VAL A 306 2.19 28.95 5.24
C VAL A 306 0.82 29.52 5.53
N LEU A 307 0.71 30.34 6.57
CA LEU A 307 -0.55 30.96 6.97
C LEU A 307 -0.75 32.31 6.26
N PRO A 308 -1.94 32.58 5.71
CA PRO A 308 -2.24 33.87 5.08
C PRO A 308 -2.41 35.01 6.11
N HIS A 309 -2.61 34.66 7.38
CA HIS A 309 -2.82 35.61 8.48
C HIS A 309 -1.59 36.51 8.69
N ARG A 310 -1.83 37.77 9.07
CA ARG A 310 -0.79 38.74 9.45
C ARG A 310 -1.18 39.41 10.76
N TYR A 311 -0.22 40.06 11.41
CA TYR A 311 -0.49 40.84 12.61
C TYR A 311 -1.67 41.80 12.37
N PRO A 312 -2.65 41.90 13.29
CA PRO A 312 -2.67 41.30 14.63
C PRO A 312 -3.34 39.91 14.71
N PHE A 313 -3.70 39.29 13.58
CA PHE A 313 -4.44 38.02 13.55
C PHE A 313 -3.59 36.78 13.26
N LEU A 314 -2.31 36.94 12.94
CA LEU A 314 -1.37 35.83 13.01
C LEU A 314 -1.05 35.55 14.47
N MET A 315 -1.59 34.45 15.00
CA MET A 315 -1.43 34.10 16.40
C MET A 315 -0.21 33.21 16.63
N VAL A 316 0.10 32.28 15.74
CA VAL A 316 1.20 31.34 16.00
C VAL A 316 2.55 32.02 15.75
N ASP A 317 3.42 32.03 16.75
CA ASP A 317 4.75 32.66 16.62
C ASP A 317 5.80 31.70 16.08
N ARG A 318 5.72 30.43 16.48
CA ARG A 318 6.62 29.37 16.00
C ARG A 318 6.01 27.98 16.17
N ILE A 319 6.48 27.03 15.38
CA ILE A 319 6.25 25.60 15.60
C ILE A 319 7.50 25.02 16.21
N VAL A 320 7.39 24.24 17.29
CA VAL A 320 8.54 23.71 18.05
C VAL A 320 8.73 22.21 17.89
N GLY A 321 7.83 21.54 17.18
CA GLY A 321 7.98 20.13 16.90
C GLY A 321 6.86 19.57 16.03
N PHE A 322 7.19 18.53 15.31
CA PHE A 322 6.28 17.74 14.50
C PHE A 322 6.31 16.28 14.96
N GLU A 323 5.15 15.65 14.98
CA GLU A 323 4.97 14.23 15.23
C GLU A 323 4.31 13.62 13.99
N GLY A 324 5.13 13.27 13.00
CA GLY A 324 4.67 12.84 11.68
C GLY A 324 4.07 13.98 10.87
N GLU A 325 3.20 13.64 9.90
CA GLU A 325 2.53 14.61 9.02
C GLU A 325 1.25 15.19 9.65
N MET A 326 0.77 14.63 10.77
CA MET A 326 -0.59 14.86 11.28
C MET A 326 -0.65 15.66 12.59
N LYS A 327 0.51 15.92 13.21
CA LYS A 327 0.58 16.58 14.52
C LYS A 327 1.78 17.51 14.59
N CYS A 328 1.55 18.71 15.08
CA CYS A 328 2.62 19.64 15.44
C CYS A 328 2.30 20.36 16.74
N THR A 329 3.33 20.92 17.36
CA THR A 329 3.21 21.74 18.58
C THR A 329 3.62 23.17 18.24
N GLY A 330 2.68 24.11 18.39
CA GLY A 330 2.92 25.53 18.21
C GLY A 330 3.09 26.29 19.52
N VAL A 331 3.74 27.44 19.46
CA VAL A 331 3.90 28.38 20.58
C VAL A 331 3.32 29.74 20.18
N LYS A 332 2.43 30.26 21.04
CA LYS A 332 2.02 31.68 21.09
C LYS A 332 2.65 32.32 22.32
N GLN A 333 3.48 33.33 22.12
CA GLN A 333 3.92 34.24 23.16
C GLN A 333 2.89 35.35 23.31
N VAL A 334 2.50 35.61 24.56
CA VAL A 334 1.49 36.60 24.90
C VAL A 334 2.17 37.70 25.70
N THR A 335 2.01 38.94 25.27
CA THR A 335 2.59 40.11 25.96
C THR A 335 1.51 41.10 26.33
N ILE A 336 1.72 41.90 27.37
CA ILE A 336 0.76 42.92 27.83
C ILE A 336 0.44 43.99 26.75
N ASN A 337 1.29 44.10 25.73
CA ASN A 337 1.13 45.07 24.64
C ASN A 337 0.16 44.61 23.54
N GLU A 338 -0.38 43.39 23.63
CA GLU A 338 -1.34 42.89 22.65
C GLU A 338 -2.63 43.74 22.65
N PRO A 339 -3.19 44.08 21.47
CA PRO A 339 -4.24 45.09 21.35
C PRO A 339 -5.53 44.71 22.09
N TYR A 340 -5.81 43.41 22.24
CA TYR A 340 -7.00 42.93 22.94
C TYR A 340 -6.94 43.11 24.47
N PHE A 341 -5.77 43.29 25.08
CA PHE A 341 -5.68 43.54 26.52
C PHE A 341 -6.15 44.93 26.94
N GLN A 342 -6.20 45.89 26.01
CA GLN A 342 -6.72 47.23 26.29
C GLN A 342 -8.24 47.23 26.55
N GLY A 343 -8.98 46.32 25.91
CA GLY A 343 -10.45 46.34 25.89
C GLY A 343 -11.15 45.09 26.41
N HIS A 344 -10.47 43.94 26.52
CA HIS A 344 -11.12 42.69 26.93
C HIS A 344 -11.49 42.70 28.43
N PHE A 345 -10.53 43.05 29.30
CA PHE A 345 -10.75 43.28 30.73
C PHE A 345 -9.71 44.30 31.27
N PRO A 346 -10.06 45.59 31.36
CA PRO A 346 -9.14 46.61 31.87
C PRO A 346 -8.58 46.27 33.26
N GLY A 347 -7.25 46.31 33.41
CA GLY A 347 -6.55 45.97 34.66
C GLY A 347 -6.37 44.47 34.92
N HIS A 348 -6.97 43.60 34.11
CA HIS A 348 -6.88 42.14 34.24
C HIS A 348 -6.54 41.53 32.87
N PRO A 349 -5.25 41.34 32.53
CA PRO A 349 -4.84 40.87 31.22
C PRO A 349 -5.22 39.39 31.02
N VAL A 350 -6.42 39.15 30.51
CA VAL A 350 -6.93 37.83 30.15
C VAL A 350 -7.03 37.74 28.63
N MET A 351 -6.39 36.75 28.02
CA MET A 351 -6.46 36.55 26.58
C MET A 351 -7.85 36.00 26.23
N PRO A 352 -8.58 36.60 25.27
CA PRO A 352 -9.90 36.09 24.89
C PRO A 352 -9.84 34.63 24.44
N GLY A 353 -10.75 33.80 24.97
CA GLY A 353 -10.78 32.36 24.65
C GLY A 353 -10.93 32.07 23.15
N VAL A 354 -11.67 32.91 22.43
CA VAL A 354 -11.80 32.81 20.97
C VAL A 354 -10.47 32.95 20.23
N LEU A 355 -9.54 33.77 20.75
CA LEU A 355 -8.22 33.93 20.15
C LEU A 355 -7.28 32.77 20.48
N GLN A 356 -7.49 32.10 21.62
CA GLN A 356 -6.78 30.86 21.95
C GLN A 356 -7.20 29.72 21.00
N VAL A 357 -8.50 29.59 20.75
CA VAL A 357 -9.03 28.61 19.78
C VAL A 357 -8.55 28.92 18.37
N GLU A 358 -8.55 30.19 17.96
CA GLU A 358 -7.98 30.61 16.67
C GLU A 358 -6.50 30.24 16.56
N ALA A 359 -5.70 30.46 17.61
CA ALA A 359 -4.30 30.05 17.62
C ALA A 359 -4.15 28.53 17.45
N MET A 360 -4.98 27.73 18.13
CA MET A 360 -4.99 26.27 17.95
C MET A 360 -5.37 25.86 16.53
N ALA A 361 -6.36 26.52 15.92
CA ALA A 361 -6.77 26.26 14.54
C ALA A 361 -5.65 26.61 13.54
N GLN A 362 -4.93 27.70 13.77
CA GLN A 362 -3.75 28.07 12.99
C GLN A 362 -2.63 27.05 13.11
N VAL A 363 -2.34 26.53 14.32
CA VAL A 363 -1.37 25.42 14.50
C VAL A 363 -1.82 24.18 13.74
N ALA A 364 -3.11 23.81 13.84
CA ALA A 364 -3.64 22.67 13.09
C ALA A 364 -3.51 22.87 11.57
N SER A 365 -3.69 24.09 11.09
CA SER A 365 -3.56 24.45 9.67
C SER A 365 -2.11 24.34 9.14
N ILE A 366 -1.11 24.20 10.00
CA ILE A 366 0.27 23.91 9.59
C ILE A 366 0.46 22.44 9.19
N VAL A 367 -0.33 21.53 9.75
CA VAL A 367 -0.26 20.07 9.52
C VAL A 367 -1.45 19.51 8.74
N LEU A 368 -2.38 20.37 8.33
CA LEU A 368 -3.48 20.04 7.42
C LEU A 368 -3.08 20.33 5.99
#